data_AF-A0A401YVS0-F1
#
_entry.id   AF-A0A401YVS0-F1
#
_cell.length_a   1.000
_cell.length_b   1.000
_cell.length_c   1.000
_cell.angle_alpha   90.00
_cell.angle_beta   90.00
_cell.angle_gamma   90.00
#
_symmetry.space_group_name_H-M   'P 1'
#
loop_
_entity.id
_entity.type
_entity.pdbx_description
1 polymer ?
#
loop_
_entity_poly.entity_id
_entity_poly.type
_entity_poly.pdbx_seq_one_letter_code
_entity_poly.pdbx_strand_id
1 'polypeptide(L)'
;MWSRGGAFRVRPESRTPPGARRTVLRMGEVRVRRARSAFVGVAEAARLVISSRFRKAPLMNRHLRGGVGVVAALLSACSLAAGAPVAADVRPPLPRPKASTNAELPPWPVPADSARRGADAGLALDTMEGAKQHFHVHLDIFVGPERVEVAPNLGIDHTSGLLADLHTHDNSGVLHVESHDANARFVLGQLFAMWNVRFDDTHLGALTPDATHTYRTYLNGESVTGDPARIELRPHDQISVMFQDDRVRIKPPASYDFPMGL
;
A
#
# COMPACT_ATOMS: atom_id res chain seq x y z
N MET A 1 -12.71 2.34 71.69
CA MET A 1 -13.91 1.62 72.20
C MET A 1 -14.55 0.96 70.97
N TRP A 2 -14.21 -0.31 70.70
CA TRP A 2 -15.14 -1.48 70.72
C TRP A 2 -16.34 -1.32 69.78
N SER A 3 -16.77 -2.25 68.93
CA SER A 3 -16.43 -3.66 68.70
C SER A 3 -17.29 -4.19 67.52
N ARG A 4 -16.77 -5.19 66.78
CA ARG A 4 -17.45 -6.39 66.21
C ARG A 4 -18.57 -6.19 65.18
N GLY A 5 -18.83 -7.06 64.20
CA GLY A 5 -18.37 -8.40 63.84
C GLY A 5 -19.18 -8.83 62.60
N GLY A 6 -18.68 -9.68 61.71
CA GLY A 6 -19.11 -11.08 61.69
C GLY A 6 -19.47 -11.51 60.26
N ALA A 7 -19.01 -12.70 59.89
CA ALA A 7 -18.98 -13.24 58.53
C ALA A 7 -20.26 -13.97 58.11
N PHE A 8 -20.51 -14.09 56.80
CA PHE A 8 -21.09 -15.32 56.23
C PHE A 8 -20.74 -15.52 54.74
N ARG A 9 -20.55 -16.78 54.37
CA ARG A 9 -19.98 -17.35 53.14
C ARG A 9 -21.12 -17.88 52.26
N VAL A 10 -21.08 -17.70 50.93
CA VAL A 10 -21.67 -18.65 49.97
C VAL A 10 -20.88 -18.62 48.64
N ARG A 11 -20.30 -19.76 48.24
CA ARG A 11 -19.85 -20.05 46.87
C ARG A 11 -21.03 -20.66 46.10
N PRO A 12 -21.21 -20.37 44.80
CA PRO A 12 -21.95 -21.25 43.91
C PRO A 12 -21.01 -22.06 43.00
N GLU A 13 -21.46 -23.29 42.78
CA GLU A 13 -20.85 -24.41 42.08
C GLU A 13 -21.19 -24.32 40.58
N SER A 14 -20.18 -24.34 39.70
CA SER A 14 -20.38 -24.26 38.25
C SER A 14 -20.63 -25.65 37.66
N ARG A 15 -21.87 -25.89 37.20
CA ARG A 15 -22.26 -27.06 36.40
C ARG A 15 -21.85 -26.89 34.94
N THR A 16 -21.10 -27.85 34.40
CA THR A 16 -20.76 -27.97 32.97
C THR A 16 -21.85 -28.77 32.22
N PRO A 17 -22.30 -28.35 31.03
CA PRO A 17 -23.18 -29.16 30.18
C PRO A 17 -22.39 -30.02 29.16
N PRO A 18 -22.92 -31.17 28.69
CA PRO A 18 -22.22 -32.07 27.78
C PRO A 18 -22.59 -31.87 26.28
N GLY A 19 -21.56 -32.01 25.43
CA GLY A 19 -21.61 -32.75 24.16
C GLY A 19 -22.38 -32.16 22.97
N ALA A 20 -21.69 -31.45 22.08
CA ALA A 20 -22.15 -31.22 20.70
C ALA A 20 -21.47 -32.22 19.74
N ARG A 21 -22.29 -33.03 19.05
CA ARG A 21 -21.87 -34.00 18.03
C ARG A 21 -21.37 -33.26 16.78
N ARG A 22 -20.18 -33.62 16.29
CA ARG A 22 -19.64 -33.18 14.99
C ARG A 22 -20.32 -33.97 13.86
N THR A 23 -21.14 -33.28 13.07
CA THR A 23 -21.59 -33.78 11.77
C THR A 23 -20.49 -33.49 10.75
N VAL A 24 -19.87 -34.53 10.22
CA VAL A 24 -18.92 -34.46 9.10
C VAL A 24 -19.74 -34.43 7.81
N LEU A 25 -19.82 -33.27 7.15
CA LEU A 25 -20.34 -33.17 5.79
C LEU A 25 -19.22 -33.48 4.79
N ARG A 26 -19.47 -34.49 3.98
CA ARG A 26 -18.59 -35.04 2.95
C ARG A 26 -18.51 -34.07 1.77
N MET A 27 -17.30 -33.62 1.44
CA MET A 27 -16.98 -32.77 0.29
C MET A 27 -17.33 -33.52 -1.01
N GLY A 28 -18.19 -32.94 -1.84
CA GLY A 28 -18.43 -33.38 -3.22
C GLY A 28 -17.42 -32.70 -4.16
N GLU A 29 -16.73 -33.49 -4.98
CA GLU A 29 -15.75 -33.01 -5.95
C GLU A 29 -16.39 -32.13 -7.04
N VAL A 30 -15.87 -30.91 -7.22
CA VAL A 30 -16.20 -30.05 -8.36
C VAL A 30 -15.14 -30.24 -9.44
N ARG A 31 -15.53 -30.86 -10.55
CA ARG A 31 -14.71 -31.00 -11.76
C ARG A 31 -14.62 -29.64 -12.47
N VAL A 32 -13.46 -28.99 -12.38
CA VAL A 32 -13.13 -27.80 -13.17
C VAL A 32 -12.75 -28.21 -14.59
N ARG A 33 -13.56 -27.80 -15.58
CA ARG A 33 -13.20 -27.90 -17.01
C ARG A 33 -12.23 -26.77 -17.35
N ARG A 34 -11.00 -27.11 -17.75
CA ARG A 34 -10.03 -26.15 -18.32
C ARG A 34 -10.53 -25.67 -19.69
N ALA A 35 -10.86 -24.39 -19.80
CA ALA A 35 -10.91 -23.68 -21.08
C ALA A 35 -9.51 -23.11 -21.37
N ARG A 36 -8.91 -23.55 -22.48
CA ARG A 36 -7.69 -22.96 -23.05
C ARG A 36 -8.12 -21.82 -23.97
N SER A 37 -7.76 -20.59 -23.65
CA SER A 37 -7.84 -19.47 -24.59
C SER A 37 -6.43 -19.06 -25.00
N ALA A 38 -6.22 -19.06 -26.32
CA ALA A 38 -4.97 -18.77 -26.98
C ALA A 38 -4.65 -17.27 -26.89
N PHE A 39 -3.42 -16.95 -26.46
CA PHE A 39 -2.85 -15.62 -26.62
C PHE A 39 -2.15 -15.57 -27.99
N VAL A 40 -2.70 -14.77 -28.91
CA VAL A 40 -2.04 -14.38 -30.15
C VAL A 40 -1.07 -13.24 -29.81
N GLY A 41 0.19 -13.42 -30.16
CA GLY A 41 1.29 -12.53 -29.77
C GLY A 41 1.41 -11.27 -30.60
N VAL A 42 2.20 -10.32 -30.08
CA VAL A 42 3.01 -9.36 -30.84
C VAL A 42 4.23 -9.01 -29.97
N ALA A 43 5.44 -9.40 -30.39
CA ALA A 43 6.69 -8.73 -30.00
C ALA A 43 7.84 -9.16 -30.93
N GLU A 44 8.12 -8.35 -31.94
CA GLU A 44 9.38 -8.35 -32.70
C GLU A 44 9.75 -6.87 -32.87
N ALA A 45 10.86 -6.38 -32.31
CA ALA A 45 12.17 -6.14 -32.94
C ALA A 45 12.79 -4.95 -32.15
N ALA A 46 14.09 -4.65 -32.04
CA ALA A 46 15.33 -5.16 -32.58
C ALA A 46 16.46 -4.74 -31.60
N ARG A 47 17.48 -5.58 -31.45
CA ARG A 47 18.76 -5.20 -30.85
C ARG A 47 19.72 -4.79 -31.97
N LEU A 48 20.20 -3.54 -31.96
CA LEU A 48 21.33 -3.13 -32.81
C LEU A 48 22.58 -2.93 -31.95
N VAL A 49 23.51 -3.86 -32.07
CA VAL A 49 24.87 -3.78 -31.53
C VAL A 49 25.73 -3.03 -32.54
N ILE A 50 26.24 -1.85 -32.17
CA ILE A 50 27.27 -1.14 -32.93
C ILE A 50 28.62 -1.76 -32.56
N SER A 51 29.22 -2.52 -33.47
CA SER A 51 30.63 -2.91 -33.35
C SER A 51 31.46 -2.11 -34.35
N SER A 52 32.20 -1.13 -33.83
CA SER A 52 33.20 -0.39 -34.59
C SER A 52 34.51 -1.18 -34.63
N ARG A 53 34.88 -1.71 -35.79
CA ARG A 53 36.24 -2.21 -36.05
C ARG A 53 36.97 -1.27 -37.00
N PHE A 54 37.83 -0.43 -36.43
CA PHE A 54 38.88 0.25 -37.17
C PHE A 54 39.93 -0.77 -37.63
N ARG A 55 40.13 -0.89 -38.95
CA ARG A 55 41.39 -1.36 -39.52
C ARG A 55 41.82 -0.44 -40.67
N LYS A 56 43.12 -0.17 -40.64
CA LYS A 56 43.87 0.84 -41.38
C LYS A 56 43.91 0.54 -42.89
N ALA A 57 43.88 1.60 -43.72
CA ALA A 57 44.19 1.55 -45.15
C ALA A 57 45.69 1.26 -45.39
N PRO A 58 46.09 0.91 -46.63
CA PRO A 58 46.68 1.97 -47.46
C PRO A 58 46.43 1.89 -48.99
N LEU A 59 46.46 3.09 -49.59
CA LEU A 59 47.01 3.48 -50.91
C LEU A 59 46.60 2.70 -52.18
N MET A 60 45.98 3.39 -53.15
CA MET A 60 46.67 3.78 -54.41
C MET A 60 45.77 4.64 -55.35
N ASN A 61 46.39 5.66 -55.92
CA ASN A 61 45.98 6.57 -57.01
C ASN A 61 45.12 5.95 -58.13
N ARG A 62 44.14 6.70 -58.66
CA ARG A 62 44.27 7.37 -59.97
C ARG A 62 43.12 8.33 -60.32
N HIS A 63 43.54 9.37 -61.01
CA HIS A 63 42.86 10.49 -61.63
C HIS A 63 41.60 10.24 -62.48
N LEU A 64 40.82 11.34 -62.55
CA LEU A 64 40.26 11.98 -63.75
C LEU A 64 38.78 11.72 -64.14
N ARG A 65 38.01 12.80 -64.01
CA ARG A 65 37.10 13.42 -64.99
C ARG A 65 35.95 12.58 -65.59
N GLY A 66 34.75 13.00 -65.19
CA GLY A 66 33.76 13.54 -66.14
C GLY A 66 32.76 12.56 -66.74
N GLY A 67 31.48 12.86 -66.57
CA GLY A 67 30.46 12.49 -67.56
C GLY A 67 29.16 11.92 -67.01
N VAL A 68 28.12 12.75 -67.08
CA VAL A 68 26.77 12.42 -67.57
C VAL A 68 25.96 11.35 -66.80
N GLY A 69 25.00 11.85 -66.02
CA GLY A 69 23.57 11.58 -66.24
C GLY A 69 23.03 10.21 -65.86
N VAL A 70 22.38 10.14 -64.68
CA VAL A 70 21.11 9.42 -64.53
C VAL A 70 20.22 10.24 -63.58
N VAL A 71 19.14 10.79 -64.12
CA VAL A 71 18.00 11.30 -63.34
C VAL A 71 17.30 10.08 -62.77
N ALA A 72 17.54 9.76 -61.50
CA ALA A 72 16.73 8.81 -60.75
C ALA A 72 15.67 9.60 -60.00
N ALA A 73 14.42 9.49 -60.46
CA ALA A 73 13.26 10.06 -59.81
C ALA A 73 13.12 9.47 -58.39
N LEU A 74 13.50 10.25 -57.38
CA LEU A 74 13.17 9.98 -55.99
C LEU A 74 11.71 10.37 -55.78
N LEU A 75 10.81 9.38 -55.88
CA LEU A 75 9.48 9.50 -55.30
C LEU A 75 9.65 9.65 -53.79
N SER A 76 9.55 10.88 -53.31
CA SER A 76 9.38 11.20 -51.89
C SER A 76 8.10 10.53 -51.39
N ALA A 77 8.25 9.34 -50.81
CA ALA A 77 7.29 8.87 -49.82
C ALA A 77 7.54 9.66 -48.53
N CYS A 78 6.98 10.88 -48.46
CA CYS A 78 6.74 11.56 -47.20
C CYS A 78 5.70 10.74 -46.43
N SER A 79 6.13 9.68 -45.77
CA SER A 79 5.35 9.05 -44.71
C SER A 79 5.38 10.01 -43.53
N LEU A 80 4.41 10.94 -43.49
CA LEU A 80 3.98 11.56 -42.25
C LEU A 80 3.51 10.43 -41.33
N ALA A 81 4.41 9.89 -40.52
CA ALA A 81 4.02 9.23 -39.29
C ALA A 81 3.45 10.35 -38.40
N ALA A 82 2.17 10.64 -38.58
CA ALA A 82 1.40 11.45 -37.66
C ALA A 82 1.62 10.85 -36.28
N GLY A 83 2.25 11.63 -35.39
CA GLY A 83 2.42 11.23 -34.01
C GLY A 83 1.05 10.89 -33.45
N ALA A 84 0.80 9.60 -33.22
CA ALA A 84 -0.36 9.19 -32.45
C ALA A 84 -0.25 9.93 -31.11
N PRO A 85 -1.30 10.63 -30.66
CA PRO A 85 -1.26 11.24 -29.35
C PRO A 85 -1.07 10.09 -28.35
N VAL A 86 0.06 10.11 -27.64
CA VAL A 86 0.22 9.31 -26.43
C VAL A 86 -0.85 9.85 -25.50
N ALA A 87 -1.96 9.15 -25.37
CA ALA A 87 -2.96 9.46 -24.37
C ALA A 87 -2.22 9.40 -23.03
N ALA A 88 -2.00 10.55 -22.42
CA ALA A 88 -1.51 10.60 -21.06
C ALA A 88 -2.51 9.82 -20.21
N ASP A 89 -2.04 8.80 -19.51
CA ASP A 89 -2.83 8.09 -18.52
C ASP A 89 -3.22 9.10 -17.43
N VAL A 90 -4.43 9.67 -17.52
CA VAL A 90 -4.92 10.67 -16.56
C VAL A 90 -5.37 9.92 -15.31
N ARG A 91 -4.42 9.37 -14.56
CA ARG A 91 -4.70 8.85 -13.22
C ARG A 91 -5.13 10.02 -12.33
N PRO A 92 -6.14 9.83 -11.45
CA PRO A 92 -6.51 10.86 -10.47
C PRO A 92 -5.28 11.29 -9.65
N PRO A 93 -5.17 12.57 -9.25
CA PRO A 93 -4.10 13.01 -8.36
C PRO A 93 -4.19 12.25 -7.03
N LEU A 94 -3.05 12.10 -6.35
CA LEU A 94 -3.07 11.55 -4.99
C LEU A 94 -3.87 12.46 -4.05
N PRO A 95 -4.66 11.88 -3.13
CA PRO A 95 -5.29 12.64 -2.07
C PRO A 95 -4.28 13.43 -1.26
N ARG A 96 -4.73 14.56 -0.71
CA ARG A 96 -3.97 15.36 0.26
C ARG A 96 -4.74 15.35 1.58
N PRO A 97 -4.55 14.32 2.42
CA PRO A 97 -5.26 14.22 3.68
C PRO A 97 -4.97 15.43 4.55
N LYS A 98 -5.98 15.88 5.29
CA LYS A 98 -5.80 16.90 6.32
C LYS A 98 -5.04 16.25 7.48
N ALA A 99 -3.82 16.70 7.74
CA ALA A 99 -3.04 16.21 8.87
C ALA A 99 -3.79 16.45 10.19
N SER A 100 -3.81 15.43 11.05
CA SER A 100 -4.23 15.63 12.44
C SER A 100 -3.18 16.47 13.18
N THR A 101 -3.63 17.31 14.10
CA THR A 101 -2.76 18.06 15.01
C THR A 101 -2.60 17.39 16.37
N ASN A 102 -3.19 16.21 16.57
CA ASN A 102 -3.12 15.51 17.85
C ASN A 102 -1.71 14.95 18.07
N ALA A 103 -1.05 15.44 19.11
CA ALA A 103 0.32 15.12 19.48
C ALA A 103 0.36 14.35 20.80
N GLU A 104 -0.40 13.26 20.89
CA GLU A 104 -0.34 12.29 21.99
C GLU A 104 0.75 11.24 21.73
N LEU A 105 1.31 10.66 22.79
CA LEU A 105 2.24 9.53 22.71
C LEU A 105 1.47 8.20 22.49
N PRO A 106 2.08 7.21 21.83
CA PRO A 106 1.47 5.89 21.71
C PRO A 106 1.38 5.17 23.06
N PRO A 107 0.46 4.18 23.22
CA PRO A 107 -0.48 3.70 22.20
C PRO A 107 -1.65 4.66 21.98
N TRP A 108 -2.08 4.82 20.72
CA TRP A 108 -3.21 5.69 20.37
C TRP A 108 -4.53 4.92 20.31
N PRO A 109 -5.57 5.36 21.04
CA PRO A 109 -6.87 4.71 21.01
C PRO A 109 -7.58 4.94 19.66
N VAL A 110 -8.62 4.15 19.38
CA VAL A 110 -9.55 4.41 18.28
C VAL A 110 -10.42 5.62 18.64
N PRO A 111 -10.45 6.70 17.83
CA PRO A 111 -11.39 7.80 18.06
C PRO A 111 -12.83 7.33 17.87
N ALA A 112 -13.75 7.75 18.75
CA ALA A 112 -15.17 7.41 18.66
C ALA A 112 -15.82 7.89 17.34
N ASP A 113 -15.24 8.91 16.71
CA ASP A 113 -15.64 9.49 15.44
C ASP A 113 -14.71 9.10 14.26
N SER A 114 -14.01 7.95 14.35
CA SER A 114 -13.01 7.54 13.34
C SER A 114 -13.58 7.52 11.92
N ALA A 115 -14.74 6.90 11.66
CA ALA A 115 -15.37 6.89 10.34
C ALA A 115 -15.62 8.32 9.79
N ARG A 116 -16.13 9.21 10.63
CA ARG A 116 -16.32 10.63 10.26
C ARG A 116 -15.00 11.32 9.91
N ARG A 117 -13.92 11.05 10.65
CA ARG A 117 -12.57 11.57 10.34
C ARG A 117 -12.03 11.00 9.03
N GLY A 118 -12.35 9.75 8.72
CA GLY A 118 -12.06 9.14 7.42
C GLY A 118 -12.73 9.92 6.28
N ALA A 119 -14.02 10.26 6.44
CA ALA A 119 -14.73 11.11 5.49
C ALA A 119 -14.09 12.50 5.35
N ASP A 120 -13.73 13.14 6.46
CA ASP A 120 -13.01 14.43 6.47
C ASP A 120 -11.61 14.32 5.81
N ALA A 121 -11.02 13.13 5.79
CA ALA A 121 -9.77 12.80 5.09
C ALA A 121 -9.99 12.40 3.61
N GLY A 122 -11.21 12.50 3.10
CA GLY A 122 -11.57 12.22 1.70
C GLY A 122 -11.78 10.75 1.40
N LEU A 123 -12.04 9.90 2.40
CA LEU A 123 -12.47 8.52 2.20
C LEU A 123 -13.99 8.49 1.99
N ALA A 124 -14.47 7.66 1.06
CA ALA A 124 -15.90 7.39 0.96
C ALA A 124 -16.34 6.55 2.17
N LEU A 125 -17.59 6.75 2.62
CA LEU A 125 -18.24 5.89 3.60
C LEU A 125 -19.36 5.12 2.90
N ASP A 126 -19.39 3.82 3.12
CA ASP A 126 -20.44 2.95 2.60
C ASP A 126 -20.93 1.97 3.69
N THR A 127 -22.06 1.33 3.44
CA THR A 127 -22.65 0.28 4.28
C THR A 127 -22.17 -1.12 3.89
N MET A 128 -21.45 -1.24 2.77
CA MET A 128 -20.88 -2.48 2.28
C MET A 128 -19.47 -2.27 1.74
N GLU A 129 -18.60 -3.24 1.99
CA GLU A 129 -17.25 -3.32 1.42
C GLU A 129 -17.29 -3.19 -0.10
N GLY A 130 -16.43 -2.31 -0.64
CA GLY A 130 -16.29 -2.10 -2.06
C GLY A 130 -15.50 -3.22 -2.75
N ALA A 131 -15.97 -3.65 -3.91
CA ALA A 131 -15.34 -4.74 -4.68
C ALA A 131 -14.65 -4.27 -5.98
N LYS A 132 -14.80 -3.00 -6.36
CA LYS A 132 -14.16 -2.49 -7.59
C LYS A 132 -12.66 -2.28 -7.40
N GLN A 133 -12.26 -1.94 -6.19
CA GLN A 133 -10.88 -2.00 -5.74
C GLN A 133 -10.88 -2.67 -4.38
N HIS A 134 -10.21 -3.81 -4.26
CA HIS A 134 -10.12 -4.59 -3.03
C HIS A 134 -8.69 -5.09 -2.90
N PHE A 135 -7.93 -4.55 -1.95
CA PHE A 135 -6.57 -5.00 -1.66
C PHE A 135 -6.16 -4.68 -0.23
N HIS A 136 -5.09 -5.31 0.21
CA HIS A 136 -4.58 -5.17 1.57
C HIS A 136 -3.17 -4.59 1.58
N VAL A 137 -2.84 -3.86 2.64
CA VAL A 137 -1.52 -3.30 2.96
C VAL A 137 -1.19 -3.68 4.39
N HIS A 138 0.08 -3.85 4.74
CA HIS A 138 0.47 -4.06 6.13
C HIS A 138 1.28 -2.86 6.65
N LEU A 139 0.95 -2.42 7.86
CA LEU A 139 1.61 -1.33 8.56
C LEU A 139 2.19 -1.82 9.89
N ASP A 140 3.50 -1.68 10.04
CA ASP A 140 4.18 -1.77 11.33
C ASP A 140 4.57 -0.39 11.84
N ILE A 141 4.36 -0.17 13.13
CA ILE A 141 4.86 1.01 13.84
C ILE A 141 5.81 0.53 14.93
N PHE A 142 7.04 1.04 14.94
CA PHE A 142 8.04 0.74 15.95
C PHE A 142 8.41 2.00 16.73
N VAL A 143 8.41 1.90 18.06
CA VAL A 143 8.94 2.93 18.97
C VAL A 143 10.00 2.27 19.84
N GLY A 144 11.25 2.64 19.60
CA GLY A 144 12.40 1.90 20.12
C GLY A 144 12.40 0.45 19.59
N PRO A 145 12.59 -0.57 20.47
CA PRO A 145 12.52 -1.98 20.08
C PRO A 145 11.10 -2.54 20.02
N GLU A 146 10.10 -1.79 20.49
CA GLU A 146 8.74 -2.27 20.68
C GLU A 146 7.86 -1.96 19.46
N ARG A 147 6.94 -2.89 19.15
CA ARG A 147 5.90 -2.69 18.16
C ARG A 147 4.70 -2.01 18.81
N VAL A 148 4.26 -0.89 18.25
CA VAL A 148 3.01 -0.24 18.58
C VAL A 148 1.89 -0.88 17.75
N GLU A 149 0.82 -1.30 18.40
CA GLU A 149 -0.34 -1.86 17.71
C GLU A 149 -1.04 -0.80 16.84
N VAL A 150 -1.42 -1.20 15.63
CA VAL A 150 -2.37 -0.42 14.82
C VAL A 150 -3.75 -0.64 15.42
N ALA A 151 -4.51 0.42 15.66
CA ALA A 151 -5.78 0.26 16.35
C ALA A 151 -6.81 -0.51 15.49
N PRO A 152 -7.57 -1.45 16.08
CA PRO A 152 -8.60 -2.22 15.38
C PRO A 152 -9.83 -1.35 15.09
N ASN A 153 -10.66 -1.74 14.11
CA ASN A 153 -11.92 -1.07 13.78
C ASN A 153 -11.78 0.42 13.43
N LEU A 154 -10.61 0.86 12.93
CA LEU A 154 -10.45 2.23 12.45
C LEU A 154 -11.30 2.45 11.21
N GLY A 155 -12.11 3.51 11.19
CA GLY A 155 -12.95 3.83 10.05
C GLY A 155 -14.28 3.09 10.03
N ILE A 156 -14.59 2.29 11.05
CA ILE A 156 -15.84 1.55 11.16
C ILE A 156 -16.72 2.20 12.23
N ASP A 157 -17.95 2.56 11.87
CA ASP A 157 -19.01 2.97 12.80
C ASP A 157 -20.03 1.84 12.95
N HIS A 158 -19.88 1.06 14.02
CA HIS A 158 -20.78 -0.06 14.31
C HIS A 158 -22.23 0.37 14.65
N THR A 159 -22.47 1.65 14.96
CA THR A 159 -23.82 2.14 15.25
C THR A 159 -24.63 2.33 13.97
N SER A 160 -24.01 2.93 12.94
CA SER A 160 -24.63 3.16 11.65
C SER A 160 -24.40 2.04 10.64
N GLY A 161 -23.39 1.19 10.88
CA GLY A 161 -22.92 0.18 9.92
C GLY A 161 -22.08 0.76 8.79
N LEU A 162 -21.62 2.02 8.91
CA LEU A 162 -20.76 2.64 7.92
C LEU A 162 -19.30 2.24 8.10
N LEU A 163 -18.61 2.03 6.98
CA LEU A 163 -17.18 1.79 6.91
C LEU A 163 -16.54 2.74 5.89
N ALA A 164 -15.34 3.22 6.21
CA ALA A 164 -14.53 3.96 5.26
C ALA A 164 -13.86 3.01 4.26
N ASP A 165 -13.72 3.43 3.01
CA ASP A 165 -13.03 2.65 1.96
C ASP A 165 -11.58 2.27 2.32
N LEU A 166 -10.97 2.93 3.32
CA LEU A 166 -9.74 2.53 3.99
C LEU A 166 -10.02 2.33 5.49
N HIS A 167 -9.83 1.12 5.99
CA HIS A 167 -10.12 0.77 7.39
C HIS A 167 -9.25 -0.38 7.93
N THR A 168 -9.42 -0.72 9.21
CA THR A 168 -8.81 -1.91 9.84
C THR A 168 -9.89 -2.75 10.52
N HIS A 169 -9.76 -4.07 10.49
CA HIS A 169 -10.65 -4.98 11.24
C HIS A 169 -10.05 -5.39 12.60
N ASP A 170 -8.73 -5.50 12.70
CA ASP A 170 -8.04 -5.95 13.91
C ASP A 170 -6.75 -5.15 14.18
N ASN A 171 -5.96 -5.60 15.17
CA ASN A 171 -4.71 -4.95 15.59
C ASN A 171 -3.45 -5.52 14.92
N SER A 172 -3.61 -6.36 13.89
CA SER A 172 -2.50 -6.97 13.16
C SER A 172 -1.68 -5.93 12.40
N GLY A 173 -2.27 -4.79 12.04
CA GLY A 173 -1.65 -3.80 11.14
C GLY A 173 -2.06 -3.98 9.68
N VAL A 174 -2.93 -4.94 9.35
CA VAL A 174 -3.52 -5.03 8.01
C VAL A 174 -4.53 -3.90 7.80
N LEU A 175 -4.29 -3.13 6.76
CA LEU A 175 -5.16 -2.08 6.24
C LEU A 175 -5.95 -2.66 5.08
N HIS A 176 -7.25 -2.44 5.10
CA HIS A 176 -8.19 -2.85 4.06
C HIS A 176 -8.48 -1.65 3.17
N VAL A 177 -8.30 -1.81 1.85
CA VAL A 177 -8.78 -0.86 0.84
C VAL A 177 -9.86 -1.54 0.04
N GLU A 178 -11.10 -1.08 0.22
CA GLU A 178 -12.32 -1.74 -0.28
C GLU A 178 -13.26 -0.68 -0.84
N SER A 179 -13.01 -0.25 -2.07
CA SER A 179 -13.68 0.89 -2.70
C SER A 179 -14.65 0.50 -3.81
N HIS A 180 -15.74 1.26 -3.91
CA HIS A 180 -16.68 1.22 -5.03
C HIS A 180 -16.19 1.99 -6.26
N ASP A 181 -15.03 2.66 -6.18
CA ASP A 181 -14.35 3.33 -7.28
C ASP A 181 -13.04 2.58 -7.64
N ALA A 182 -12.98 2.07 -8.88
CA ALA A 182 -11.80 1.36 -9.38
C ALA A 182 -10.57 2.28 -9.56
N ASN A 183 -10.79 3.59 -9.68
CA ASN A 183 -9.75 4.59 -9.93
C ASN A 183 -9.36 5.38 -8.68
N ALA A 184 -10.03 5.12 -7.54
CA ALA A 184 -9.66 5.73 -6.28
C ALA A 184 -8.19 5.40 -5.95
N ARG A 185 -7.55 6.35 -5.28
CA ARG A 185 -6.16 6.24 -4.82
C ARG A 185 -6.16 6.60 -3.36
N PHE A 186 -5.36 5.87 -2.59
CA PHE A 186 -5.30 6.00 -1.14
C PHE A 186 -3.87 6.31 -0.72
N VAL A 187 -3.72 7.13 0.32
CA VAL A 187 -2.42 7.44 0.91
C VAL A 187 -2.41 7.18 2.40
N LEU A 188 -1.24 6.81 2.93
CA LEU A 188 -1.06 6.46 4.34
C LEU A 188 -1.56 7.56 5.30
N GLY A 189 -1.41 8.83 4.94
CA GLY A 189 -1.87 9.95 5.75
C GLY A 189 -3.39 9.97 5.99
N GLN A 190 -4.20 9.34 5.14
CA GLN A 190 -5.65 9.24 5.36
C GLN A 190 -5.95 8.34 6.57
N LEU A 191 -5.20 7.24 6.75
CA LEU A 191 -5.30 6.39 7.93
C LEU A 191 -4.96 7.17 9.21
N PHE A 192 -3.85 7.90 9.22
CA PHE A 192 -3.42 8.65 10.41
C PHE A 192 -4.36 9.84 10.72
N ALA A 193 -4.91 10.50 9.70
CA ALA A 193 -5.95 11.51 9.88
C ALA A 193 -7.22 10.90 10.51
N MET A 194 -7.66 9.74 10.00
CA MET A 194 -8.79 8.97 10.53
C MET A 194 -8.56 8.51 11.97
N TRP A 195 -7.34 8.06 12.28
CA TRP A 195 -6.91 7.64 13.62
C TRP A 195 -6.64 8.83 14.56
N ASN A 196 -6.73 10.06 14.08
CA ASN A 196 -6.42 11.27 14.84
C ASN A 196 -5.01 11.22 15.48
N VAL A 197 -4.02 10.85 14.67
CA VAL A 197 -2.61 10.85 15.04
C VAL A 197 -1.88 11.79 14.09
N ARG A 198 -1.11 12.75 14.63
CA ARG A 198 -0.28 13.61 13.79
C ARG A 198 0.75 12.76 13.04
N PHE A 199 0.81 12.91 11.72
CA PHE A 199 1.71 12.13 10.88
C PHE A 199 2.17 12.98 9.70
N ASP A 200 3.45 13.31 9.69
CA ASP A 200 4.11 14.13 8.68
C ASP A 200 5.61 13.76 8.61
N ASP A 201 6.43 14.51 7.88
CA ASP A 201 7.87 14.24 7.70
C ASP A 201 8.70 14.32 8.99
N THR A 202 8.14 14.87 10.06
CA THR A 202 8.84 15.12 11.32
C THR A 202 8.07 14.64 12.56
N HIS A 203 6.84 14.17 12.41
CA HIS A 203 5.99 13.80 13.55
C HIS A 203 5.32 12.43 13.38
N LEU A 204 5.34 11.67 14.47
CA LEU A 204 4.49 10.50 14.72
C LEU A 204 3.79 10.68 16.07
N GLY A 205 2.57 11.21 16.07
CA GLY A 205 1.92 11.73 17.27
C GLY A 205 2.77 12.83 17.92
N ALA A 206 3.12 12.65 19.19
CA ALA A 206 4.04 13.54 19.91
C ALA A 206 5.52 13.29 19.60
N LEU A 207 5.87 12.18 18.93
CA LEU A 207 7.26 11.78 18.71
C LEU A 207 7.85 12.59 17.56
N THR A 208 8.93 13.30 17.85
CA THR A 208 9.69 14.15 16.91
C THR A 208 11.17 13.78 17.01
N PRO A 209 11.91 13.64 15.89
CA PRO A 209 13.32 13.28 15.95
C PRO A 209 14.12 14.34 16.73
N ASP A 210 15.13 13.88 17.46
CA ASP A 210 16.02 14.73 18.26
C ASP A 210 17.49 14.29 18.10
N ALA A 211 18.37 14.77 18.98
CA ALA A 211 19.81 14.44 18.90
C ALA A 211 20.12 12.93 19.07
N THR A 212 19.21 12.18 19.67
CA THR A 212 19.34 10.76 20.01
C THR A 212 18.29 9.87 19.36
N HIS A 213 17.21 10.44 18.83
CA HIS A 213 16.13 9.70 18.19
C HIS A 213 15.99 10.03 16.71
N THR A 214 15.73 8.99 15.93
CA THR A 214 15.50 9.10 14.49
C THR A 214 14.10 8.64 14.13
N TYR A 215 13.47 9.37 13.22
CA TYR A 215 12.17 9.06 12.65
C TYR A 215 12.38 8.71 11.16
N ARG A 216 12.03 7.48 10.78
CA ARG A 216 12.17 6.98 9.40
C ARG A 216 10.98 6.12 9.01
N THR A 217 10.59 6.22 7.75
CA THR A 217 9.57 5.35 7.15
C THR A 217 10.19 4.52 6.04
N TYR A 218 9.74 3.28 5.94
CA TYR A 218 10.17 2.33 4.93
C TYR A 218 8.97 1.77 4.18
N LEU A 219 9.15 1.55 2.88
CA LEU A 219 8.21 0.88 2.00
C LEU A 219 8.92 -0.34 1.41
N ASN A 220 8.41 -1.54 1.68
CA ASN A 220 8.98 -2.81 1.26
C ASN A 220 10.48 -2.94 1.63
N GLY A 221 10.83 -2.41 2.81
CA GLY A 221 12.20 -2.41 3.35
C GLY A 221 13.11 -1.30 2.80
N GLU A 222 12.65 -0.51 1.83
CA GLU A 222 13.39 0.62 1.26
C GLU A 222 13.02 1.94 1.96
N SER A 223 14.00 2.81 2.18
CA SER A 223 13.77 4.09 2.86
C SER A 223 12.90 5.01 2.02
N VAL A 224 11.85 5.57 2.62
CA VAL A 224 11.03 6.62 2.02
C VAL A 224 11.69 7.98 2.28
N THR A 225 11.69 8.84 1.26
CA THR A 225 12.16 10.24 1.37
C THR A 225 10.99 11.20 1.23
N GLY A 226 11.02 12.31 1.97
CA GLY A 226 9.92 13.28 2.00
C GLY A 226 8.81 12.86 2.96
N ASP A 227 7.65 13.51 2.83
CA ASP A 227 6.50 13.31 3.71
C ASP A 227 5.89 11.90 3.57
N PRO A 228 5.98 11.04 4.61
CA PRO A 228 5.45 9.68 4.56
C PRO A 228 3.92 9.64 4.54
N ALA A 229 3.22 10.72 4.89
CA ALA A 229 1.77 10.82 4.74
C ALA A 229 1.32 10.72 3.26
N ARG A 230 2.25 10.91 2.31
CA ARG A 230 2.02 10.86 0.86
C ARG A 230 2.30 9.49 0.22
N ILE A 231 2.68 8.47 0.99
CA ILE A 231 2.87 7.12 0.48
C ILE A 231 1.55 6.63 -0.12
N GLU A 232 1.52 6.37 -1.44
CA GLU A 232 0.39 5.72 -2.11
C GLU A 232 0.32 4.26 -1.69
N LEU A 233 -0.86 3.83 -1.26
CA LEU A 233 -1.11 2.44 -0.87
C LEU A 233 -1.30 1.58 -2.12
N ARG A 234 -0.60 0.44 -2.19
CA ARG A 234 -0.72 -0.54 -3.27
C ARG A 234 -0.88 -1.97 -2.72
N PRO A 235 -1.43 -2.90 -3.52
CA PRO A 235 -1.62 -4.28 -3.08
C PRO A 235 -0.36 -4.89 -2.49
N HIS A 236 -0.50 -5.40 -1.27
CA HIS A 236 0.53 -6.09 -0.49
C HIS A 236 1.79 -5.28 -0.18
N ASP A 237 1.69 -3.95 -0.17
CA ASP A 237 2.75 -3.13 0.40
C ASP A 237 2.99 -3.48 1.88
N GLN A 238 4.27 -3.53 2.27
CA GLN A 238 4.74 -3.57 3.65
C GLN A 238 5.29 -2.20 4.01
N ILE A 239 4.64 -1.51 4.94
CA ILE A 239 5.05 -0.19 5.41
C ILE A 239 5.58 -0.31 6.85
N SER A 240 6.70 0.34 7.14
CA SER A 240 7.22 0.43 8.51
C SER A 240 7.51 1.87 8.88
N VAL A 241 6.85 2.36 9.93
CA VAL A 241 7.11 3.67 10.54
C VAL A 241 7.91 3.45 11.81
N MET A 242 9.11 4.02 11.89
CA MET A 242 10.07 3.69 12.94
C MET A 242 10.57 4.96 13.63
N PHE A 243 10.32 5.06 14.93
CA PHE A 243 10.92 6.06 15.81
C PHE A 243 11.90 5.36 16.75
N GLN A 244 13.21 5.57 16.58
CA GLN A 244 14.24 4.75 17.25
C GLN A 244 15.35 5.59 17.85
N ASP A 245 15.86 5.17 19.01
CA ASP A 245 17.15 5.62 19.52
C ASP A 245 18.25 5.29 18.47
N ASP A 246 19.21 6.19 18.28
CA ASP A 246 20.25 6.12 17.26
C ASP A 246 21.16 4.89 17.40
N ARG A 247 21.24 4.31 18.60
CA ARG A 247 21.94 3.05 18.91
C ARG A 247 21.12 1.83 18.59
N VAL A 248 19.79 1.95 18.47
CA VAL A 248 18.89 0.86 18.11
C VAL A 248 18.59 0.91 16.63
N ARG A 249 19.06 -0.12 15.90
CA ARG A 249 18.76 -0.28 14.47
C ARG A 249 18.09 -1.62 14.22
N ILE A 250 16.77 -1.62 14.28
CA ILE A 250 15.98 -2.75 13.79
C ILE A 250 15.97 -2.68 12.27
N LYS A 251 16.19 -3.82 11.62
CA LYS A 251 16.00 -3.92 10.18
C LYS A 251 14.49 -3.84 9.88
N PRO A 252 14.02 -2.89 9.06
CA PRO A 252 12.62 -2.82 8.70
C PRO A 252 12.22 -4.12 7.95
N PRO A 253 11.05 -4.70 8.27
CA PRO A 253 10.48 -5.75 7.44
C PRO A 253 10.33 -5.28 5.99
N ALA A 254 10.65 -6.17 5.04
CA ALA A 254 10.51 -5.90 3.61
C ALA A 254 9.24 -6.50 3.01
N SER A 255 8.57 -7.38 3.75
CA SER A 255 7.34 -8.07 3.35
C SER A 255 6.53 -8.47 4.58
N TYR A 256 5.25 -8.69 4.38
CA TYR A 256 4.34 -9.32 5.34
C TYR A 256 3.75 -10.60 4.73
N ASP A 257 3.58 -11.64 5.55
CA ASP A 257 2.94 -12.88 5.13
C ASP A 257 1.44 -12.75 5.34
N PHE A 258 0.75 -12.25 4.31
CA PHE A 258 -0.70 -12.05 4.36
C PHE A 258 -1.43 -13.40 4.51
N PRO A 259 -2.38 -13.53 5.45
CA PRO A 259 -3.26 -14.68 5.53
C PRO A 259 -3.93 -14.98 4.18
N MET A 260 -4.18 -16.26 3.90
CA MET A 260 -4.87 -16.65 2.67
C MET A 260 -6.21 -15.90 2.51
N GLY A 261 -6.35 -15.21 1.38
CA GLY A 261 -7.53 -14.41 1.07
C GLY A 261 -7.34 -12.91 1.28
N LEU A 262 -6.20 -12.50 1.86
CA LEU A 262 -5.77 -11.11 1.95
C LEU A 262 -4.67 -10.81 0.93
#